data_AF-A0A920QQF1-F1
#
_entry.id   AF-A0A920QQF1-F1
#
_cell.length_a   1.000
_cell.length_b   1.000
_cell.length_c   1.000
_cell.angle_alpha   90.00
_cell.angle_beta   90.00
_cell.angle_gamma   90.00
#
_symmetry.space_group_name_H-M   'P 1'
#
loop_
_entity.id
_entity.type
_entity.pdbx_description
1 polymer ?
#
loop_
_entity_poly.entity_id
_entity_poly.type
_entity_poly.pdbx_seq_one_letter_code
_entity_poly.pdbx_strand_id
1 'polypeptide(L)'
;MQRIELEDEFENMGAQLLKEAASKTNDVAGDGTTTATVLAQAIISEGFKNIAAGANPMALKRGIEKAVDTLRGSISSMSIPVEGGIRLRK
;
A
#
# COMPACT_ATOMS: atom_id res chain seq x y z
N MET A 1 -13.28 7.54 -1.73
CA MET A 1 -12.46 8.01 -0.58
C MET A 1 -12.51 9.53 -0.34
N GLN A 2 -13.26 10.32 -1.12
CA GLN A 2 -13.04 11.77 -1.18
C GLN A 2 -13.53 12.62 0.01
N ARG A 3 -14.25 12.07 1.01
CA ARG A 3 -14.61 12.77 2.26
C ARG A 3 -14.69 11.78 3.42
N ILE A 4 -13.54 11.26 3.84
CA ILE A 4 -13.43 10.58 5.13
C ILE A 4 -12.80 11.60 6.07
N GLU A 5 -13.61 12.10 6.99
CA GLU A 5 -13.22 12.99 8.08
C GLU A 5 -13.78 12.36 9.35
N LEU A 6 -12.94 12.22 10.36
CA LEU A 6 -13.30 11.66 11.66
C LEU A 6 -13.33 12.78 12.70
N GLU A 7 -14.22 12.67 13.68
CA GLU A 7 -14.38 13.67 14.74
C GLU A 7 -13.17 13.68 15.68
N ASP A 8 -12.57 12.51 15.94
CA ASP A 8 -11.33 12.40 16.71
C ASP A 8 -10.11 12.83 15.87
N GLU A 9 -9.31 13.74 16.43
CA GLU A 9 -8.17 14.33 15.71
C GLU A 9 -7.06 13.31 15.40
N PHE A 10 -6.82 12.33 16.28
CA PHE A 10 -5.78 11.32 16.07
C PHE A 10 -6.21 10.29 15.03
N GLU A 11 -7.44 9.81 15.12
CA GLU A 11 -8.01 8.91 14.11
C GLU A 11 -8.09 9.60 12.75
N ASN A 12 -8.54 10.86 12.72
CA ASN A 12 -8.61 11.64 11.49
C ASN A 12 -7.21 11.84 10.88
N MET A 13 -6.20 12.14 11.70
CA MET A 13 -4.81 12.26 11.25
C MET A 13 -4.32 10.97 10.59
N GLY A 14 -4.56 9.81 11.22
CA GLY A 14 -4.23 8.50 10.63
C GLY A 14 -4.97 8.22 9.32
N ALA A 15 -6.26 8.56 9.26
CA ALA A 15 -7.08 8.42 8.06
C ALA A 15 -6.59 9.33 6.92
N GLN A 16 -6.20 10.56 7.21
CA GLN A 16 -5.64 11.49 6.20
C GLN A 16 -4.29 10.98 5.66
N LEU A 17 -3.41 10.44 6.51
CA LEU A 17 -2.13 9.87 6.08
C LEU A 17 -2.32 8.71 5.09
N LEU A 18 -3.24 7.79 5.40
CA LEU A 18 -3.58 6.68 4.50
C LEU A 18 -4.21 7.16 3.19
N LYS A 19 -5.08 8.17 3.28
CA LYS A 19 -5.72 8.79 2.12
C LYS A 19 -4.67 9.41 1.19
N GLU A 20 -3.69 10.15 1.72
CA GLU A 20 -2.64 10.75 0.92
C GLU A 20 -1.80 9.68 0.19
N ALA A 21 -1.43 8.60 0.88
CA ALA A 21 -0.69 7.49 0.29
C ALA A 21 -1.49 6.76 -0.81
N ALA A 22 -2.78 6.50 -0.57
CA ALA A 22 -3.66 5.89 -1.55
C ALA A 22 -3.87 6.79 -2.76
N SER A 23 -4.08 8.10 -2.56
CA SER A 23 -4.20 9.09 -3.64
C SER A 23 -2.96 9.12 -4.55
N LYS A 24 -1.75 9.08 -3.99
CA LYS A 24 -0.51 9.00 -4.79
C LYS A 24 -0.44 7.75 -5.67
N THR A 25 -1.06 6.64 -5.24
CA THR A 25 -1.15 5.41 -6.07
C THR A 25 -2.01 5.67 -7.30
N ASN A 26 -3.15 6.36 -7.13
CA ASN A 26 -4.01 6.75 -8.25
C ASN A 26 -3.29 7.68 -9.24
N ASP A 27 -2.54 8.65 -8.73
CA ASP A 27 -1.92 9.68 -9.58
C ASP A 27 -0.86 9.10 -10.52
N VAL A 28 -0.19 8.01 -10.12
CA VAL A 28 0.85 7.34 -10.91
C VAL A 28 0.30 6.18 -11.73
N ALA A 29 -0.53 5.33 -11.12
CA ALA A 29 -1.00 4.09 -11.74
C ALA A 29 -2.39 4.21 -12.42
N GLY A 30 -3.17 5.25 -12.09
CA GLY A 30 -4.54 5.45 -12.58
C GLY A 30 -5.61 4.55 -11.93
N ASP A 31 -5.22 3.61 -11.07
CA ASP A 31 -6.07 2.70 -10.30
C ASP A 31 -5.28 2.18 -9.06
N GLY A 32 -5.93 1.40 -8.19
CA GLY A 32 -5.26 0.68 -7.09
C GLY A 32 -5.45 1.30 -5.71
N THR A 33 -6.24 2.37 -5.59
CA THR A 33 -6.50 3.06 -4.31
C THR A 33 -7.13 2.14 -3.26
N THR A 34 -8.10 1.32 -3.64
CA THR A 34 -8.76 0.35 -2.75
C THR A 34 -7.78 -0.72 -2.29
N THR A 35 -7.00 -1.29 -3.21
CA THR A 35 -5.98 -2.29 -2.90
C THR A 35 -4.93 -1.74 -1.94
N ALA A 36 -4.42 -0.53 -2.22
CA ALA A 36 -3.46 0.14 -1.34
C ALA A 36 -4.03 0.35 0.07
N THR A 37 -5.29 0.77 0.17
CA THR A 37 -5.95 1.03 1.46
C THR A 37 -6.09 -0.25 2.31
N VAL A 38 -6.56 -1.34 1.70
CA VAL A 38 -6.75 -2.62 2.42
C VAL A 38 -5.41 -3.25 2.81
N LEU A 39 -4.40 -3.17 1.94
CA LEU A 39 -3.05 -3.65 2.26
C LEU A 39 -2.44 -2.85 3.43
N ALA A 40 -2.58 -1.52 3.42
CA ALA A 40 -2.08 -0.69 4.49
C ALA A 40 -2.76 -1.02 5.83
N GLN A 41 -4.08 -1.22 5.84
CA GLN A 41 -4.81 -1.66 7.04
C GLN A 41 -4.26 -2.99 7.59
N ALA A 42 -4.04 -3.98 6.72
CA ALA A 42 -3.51 -5.28 7.13
C ALA A 42 -2.10 -5.18 7.71
N ILE A 43 -1.20 -4.44 7.06
CA ILE A 43 0.18 -4.24 7.50
C ILE A 43 0.22 -3.53 8.86
N ILE A 44 -0.59 -2.49 9.05
CA ILE A 44 -0.65 -1.73 10.30
C ILE A 44 -1.17 -2.62 11.44
N SER A 45 -2.27 -3.35 11.20
CA SER A 45 -2.87 -4.23 12.21
C SER A 45 -1.90 -5.32 12.67
N GLU A 46 -1.28 -6.04 11.73
CA GLU A 46 -0.30 -7.07 12.06
C GLU A 46 1.00 -6.48 12.64
N GLY A 47 1.41 -5.31 12.17
CA GLY A 47 2.58 -4.60 12.70
C GLY A 47 2.40 -4.24 14.17
N PHE A 48 1.26 -3.68 14.55
CA PHE A 48 0.97 -3.35 15.95
C PHE A 48 0.89 -4.58 16.85
N LYS A 49 0.31 -5.69 16.37
CA LYS A 49 0.30 -6.96 17.13
C LYS A 49 1.72 -7.44 17.43
N ASN A 50 2.62 -7.39 16.44
CA ASN A 50 4.01 -7.82 16.60
C ASN A 50 4.80 -6.88 17.54
N ILE A 51 4.58 -5.57 17.44
CA ILE A 51 5.21 -4.59 18.35
C ILE A 51 4.72 -4.81 19.79
N ALA A 52 3.42 -5.04 20.00
CA ALA A 52 2.86 -5.35 21.31
C ALA A 52 3.43 -6.66 21.90
N ALA A 53 3.80 -7.63 21.05
CA ALA A 53 4.49 -8.86 21.43
C ALA A 53 5.99 -8.67 21.73
N GLY A 54 6.52 -7.44 21.67
CA GLY A 54 7.92 -7.12 21.99
C GLY A 54 8.87 -7.09 20.78
N ALA A 55 8.35 -7.17 19.55
CA ALA A 55 9.19 -7.03 18.37
C ALA A 55 9.75 -5.61 18.24
N ASN A 56 11.01 -5.50 17.79
CA ASN A 56 11.63 -4.19 17.57
C ASN A 56 11.01 -3.48 16.34
N PRO A 57 10.40 -2.28 16.48
CA PRO A 57 9.73 -1.59 15.38
C PRO A 57 10.66 -1.26 14.21
N MET A 58 11.92 -0.89 14.49
CA MET A 58 12.91 -0.58 13.46
C MET A 58 13.33 -1.83 12.68
N ALA A 59 13.44 -2.98 13.35
CA ALA A 59 13.69 -4.25 12.67
C ALA A 59 12.51 -4.66 11.79
N LEU A 60 11.29 -4.48 12.28
CA LEU A 60 10.07 -4.77 11.52
C LEU A 60 9.98 -3.92 10.25
N LYS A 61 10.21 -2.60 10.36
CA LYS A 61 10.28 -1.68 9.21
C LYS A 61 11.28 -2.15 8.15
N ARG A 62 12.51 -2.46 8.57
CA ARG A 62 13.55 -2.97 7.64
C ARG A 62 13.15 -4.29 6.99
N GLY A 63 12.46 -5.17 7.71
CA GLY A 63 11.93 -6.41 7.17
C GLY A 63 10.87 -6.18 6.10
N ILE A 64 9.92 -5.27 6.37
CA ILE A 64 8.87 -4.88 5.42
C ILE A 64 9.48 -4.29 4.14
N GLU A 65 10.44 -3.36 4.26
CA GLU A 65 11.12 -2.75 3.11
C GLU A 65 11.79 -3.80 2.21
N LYS A 66 12.54 -4.74 2.80
CA LYS A 66 13.17 -5.84 2.06
C LYS A 66 12.15 -6.77 1.39
N ALA A 67 11.04 -7.06 2.07
CA ALA A 67 9.98 -7.87 1.51
C ALA A 67 9.35 -7.18 0.29
N VAL A 68 9.06 -5.87 0.39
CA VAL A 68 8.53 -5.07 -0.72
C VAL A 68 9.47 -5.07 -1.92
N ASP A 69 10.78 -4.89 -1.72
CA ASP A 69 11.76 -4.96 -2.80
C ASP A 69 11.77 -6.30 -3.53
N THR A 70 11.72 -7.39 -2.77
CA THR A 70 11.69 -8.75 -3.30
C THR A 70 10.39 -9.00 -4.08
N LEU A 71 9.25 -8.60 -3.51
CA LEU A 71 7.93 -8.71 -4.14
C LEU A 71 7.86 -7.91 -5.44
N ARG A 72 8.43 -6.71 -5.49
CA ARG A 72 8.49 -5.90 -6.72
C ARG A 72 9.19 -6.68 -7.84
N GLY A 73 10.33 -7.29 -7.54
CA GLY A 73 11.06 -8.12 -8.51
C GLY A 73 10.22 -9.31 -9.00
N SER A 74 9.57 -10.02 -8.09
CA SER A 74 8.70 -11.14 -8.43
C SER A 74 7.52 -10.71 -9.31
N ILE A 75 6.80 -9.66 -8.93
CA ILE A 75 5.65 -9.15 -9.70
C ILE A 75 6.09 -8.68 -11.08
N SER A 76 7.24 -8.01 -11.19
CA SER A 76 7.80 -7.61 -12.48
C SER A 76 8.08 -8.81 -13.38
N SER A 77 8.59 -9.92 -12.82
CA SER A 77 8.86 -11.15 -13.59
C SER A 77 7.59 -11.85 -14.07
N MET A 78 6.46 -11.66 -13.36
CA MET A 78 5.14 -12.17 -13.75
C MET A 78 4.43 -11.29 -14.77
N SER A 79 4.91 -10.06 -14.99
CA SER A 79 4.28 -9.13 -15.92
C SER A 79 4.50 -9.55 -17.37
N ILE A 80 3.46 -9.39 -18.19
CA ILE A 80 3.55 -9.67 -19.63
C ILE A 80 3.71 -8.32 -20.34
N PRO A 81 4.84 -8.06 -21.03
CA PRO A 81 5.02 -6.82 -21.77
C PRO A 81 3.96 -6.68 -22.87
N VAL A 82 3.51 -5.45 -23.07
CA VAL A 82 2.57 -5.07 -24.12
C VAL A 82 3.28 -4.17 -25.12
N GLU A 83 3.56 -4.71 -26.31
CA GLU A 83 4.01 -3.91 -27.45
C GLU A 83 2.77 -3.48 -28.25
N GLY A 84 2.65 -2.18 -28.52
CA GLY A 84 1.47 -1.57 -29.11
C GLY A 84 1.21 -2.00 -30.56
N GLY A 85 -0.05 -2.36 -30.86
CA GLY A 85 -0.55 -2.46 -32.24
C GLY A 85 -1.74 -3.40 -32.42
N ILE A 86 -1.67 -4.63 -31.90
CA ILE A 86 -2.61 -5.70 -32.32
C ILE A 86 -3.49 -6.26 -31.19
N ARG A 87 -3.05 -6.16 -29.92
CA ARG A 87 -3.77 -6.75 -28.78
C ARG A 87 -4.81 -5.84 -28.10
N LEU A 88 -4.91 -4.57 -28.54
CA LEU A 88 -5.78 -3.54 -27.96
C LEU A 88 -7.06 -3.26 -28.78
N ARG A 89 -7.30 -4.03 -29.86
CA ARG A 89 -8.52 -3.95 -30.68
C ARG A 89 -9.18 -5.32 -30.78
N LYS A 90 -9.81 -5.78 -29.71
CA LYS A 90 -10.92 -6.74 -29.74
C LYS A 90 -11.90 -6.39 -28.64
#